data_AF-A0A7J7L0I3-F1
#
_entry.id   AF-A0A7J7L0I3-F1
#
_cell.length_a   1.000
_cell.length_b   1.000
_cell.length_c   1.000
_cell.angle_alpha   90.00
_cell.angle_beta   90.00
_cell.angle_gamma   90.00
#
_symmetry.space_group_name_H-M   'P 1'
#
loop_
_entity.id
_entity.type
_entity.pdbx_description
1 polymer ?
#
loop_
_entity_poly.entity_id
_entity_poly.type
_entity_poly.pdbx_seq_one_letter_code
_entity_poly.pdbx_strand_id
1 'polypeptide(L)'
;MGTVEIFSNQSQYFFRFSVDEDREMTLEQGPIYIASKIFFIRPWNPNTYAKINSISSVPIWVKFMDLPLQFWTDEGLSYAASAIGVPICADKATLE
;
A
#
# COMPACT_ATOMS: atom_id res chain seq x y z
N MET A 1 -15.92 -4.78 -14.64
CA MET A 1 -16.06 -4.02 -13.38
C MET A 1 -17.16 -4.67 -12.58
N GLY A 2 -16.79 -5.22 -11.42
CA GLY A 2 -17.72 -5.72 -10.42
C GLY A 2 -18.38 -4.61 -9.61
N THR A 3 -19.17 -5.00 -8.62
CA THR A 3 -19.75 -4.09 -7.63
C THR A 3 -18.88 -4.05 -6.37
N VAL A 4 -18.92 -2.92 -5.67
CA VAL A 4 -18.26 -2.75 -4.37
C VAL A 4 -19.31 -2.34 -3.35
N GLU A 5 -19.46 -3.14 -2.29
CA GLU A 5 -20.26 -2.78 -1.12
C GLU A 5 -19.36 -2.19 -0.05
N ILE A 6 -19.81 -1.11 0.59
CA ILE A 6 -19.05 -0.40 1.63
C ILE A 6 -19.81 -0.48 2.95
N PHE A 7 -19.14 -0.97 3.99
CA PHE A 7 -19.65 -0.99 5.36
C PHE A 7 -18.77 -0.10 6.24
N SER A 8 -19.31 0.48 7.31
CA SER A 8 -18.48 1.20 8.29
C SER A 8 -18.90 0.91 9.73
N ASN A 9 -17.95 1.01 10.66
CA ASN A 9 -18.18 0.88 12.10
C ASN A 9 -17.74 2.14 12.87
N GLN A 10 -18.02 3.33 12.32
CA GLN A 10 -17.59 4.66 12.81
C GLN A 10 -16.08 4.94 12.78
N SER A 11 -15.23 3.93 12.97
CA SER A 11 -13.76 4.06 12.99
C SER A 11 -13.05 3.43 11.79
N GLN A 12 -13.72 2.51 11.09
CA GLN A 12 -13.16 1.76 9.96
C GLN A 12 -14.18 1.66 8.83
N TYR A 13 -13.65 1.51 7.61
CA TYR A 13 -14.41 1.21 6.40
C TYR A 13 -14.02 -0.19 5.90
N PHE A 14 -15.01 -0.95 5.46
CA PHE A 14 -14.85 -2.28 4.88
C PHE A 14 -15.36 -2.24 3.45
N PHE A 15 -14.55 -2.76 2.53
CA PHE A 15 -14.87 -2.83 1.12
C PHE A 15 -15.03 -4.30 0.74
N ARG A 16 -16.21 -4.69 0.27
CA ARG A 16 -16.48 -6.02 -0.26
C ARG A 16 -16.60 -5.91 -1.77
N PHE A 17 -15.65 -6.52 -2.47
CA PHE A 17 -15.61 -6.57 -3.93
C PHE A 17 -16.33 -7.83 -4.40
N SER A 18 -17.11 -7.72 -5.49
CA SER A 18 -17.71 -8.89 -6.14
C SER A 18 -16.74 -9.63 -7.08
N VAL A 19 -15.61 -9.01 -7.41
CA VAL A 19 -14.57 -9.49 -8.33
C VAL A 19 -13.21 -9.38 -7.65
N ASP A 20 -12.39 -10.43 -7.75
CA ASP A 20 -11.10 -10.51 -7.08
C ASP A 20 -10.05 -9.58 -7.70
N GLU A 21 -10.02 -9.48 -9.03
CA GLU A 21 -9.10 -8.57 -9.72
C GLU A 21 -9.32 -7.10 -9.31
N ASP A 22 -10.58 -6.67 -9.13
CA ASP A 22 -10.90 -5.32 -8.68
C ASP A 22 -10.36 -5.04 -7.26
N ARG A 23 -10.36 -6.07 -6.39
CA ARG A 23 -9.76 -5.98 -5.05
C ARG A 23 -8.24 -5.87 -5.15
N GLU A 24 -7.59 -6.71 -5.95
CA GLU A 24 -6.13 -6.69 -6.12
C GLU A 24 -5.64 -5.37 -6.68
N MET A 25 -6.25 -4.88 -7.76
CA MET A 25 -5.93 -3.57 -8.32
C MET A 25 -6.06 -2.45 -7.28
N THR A 26 -7.08 -2.50 -6.41
CA THR A 26 -7.26 -1.50 -5.35
C THR A 26 -6.15 -1.59 -4.29
N LEU A 27 -5.69 -2.80 -3.95
CA LEU A 27 -4.62 -3.01 -2.98
C LEU A 27 -3.25 -2.55 -3.51
N GLU A 28 -3.03 -2.65 -4.81
CA GLU A 28 -1.79 -2.21 -5.48
C GLU A 28 -1.66 -0.68 -5.56
N GLN A 29 -2.76 0.09 -5.50
CA GLN A 29 -2.70 1.56 -5.58
C GLN A 29 -2.12 2.24 -4.34
N GLY A 30 -1.80 1.48 -3.28
CA GLY A 30 -1.20 2.01 -2.06
C GLY A 30 -2.17 2.86 -1.21
N PRO A 31 -1.66 3.74 -0.33
CA PRO A 31 -2.47 4.58 0.54
C PRO A 31 -3.29 5.58 -0.26
N ILE A 32 -4.58 5.71 0.07
CA ILE A 32 -5.48 6.65 -0.59
C ILE A 32 -5.59 7.93 0.23
N TYR A 33 -5.54 9.08 -0.45
CA TYR A 33 -5.77 10.38 0.17
C TYR A 33 -7.23 10.81 -0.03
N ILE A 34 -8.01 10.87 1.05
CA ILE A 34 -9.42 11.26 1.04
C ILE A 34 -9.65 12.34 2.09
N ALA A 35 -10.26 13.46 1.70
CA ALA A 35 -10.62 14.55 2.61
C ALA A 35 -9.47 15.02 3.53
N SER A 36 -8.28 15.18 2.95
CA SER A 36 -7.04 15.55 3.65
C SER A 36 -6.50 14.54 4.66
N LYS A 37 -6.97 13.29 4.60
CA LYS A 37 -6.52 12.19 5.45
C LYS A 37 -6.00 11.04 4.61
N ILE A 38 -4.92 10.41 5.06
CA ILE A 38 -4.37 9.20 4.44
C ILE A 38 -5.10 7.99 5.01
N PHE A 39 -5.58 7.13 4.12
CA PHE A 39 -6.21 5.86 4.45
C PHE A 39 -5.32 4.71 3.97
N PHE A 40 -4.97 3.82 4.89
CA PHE A 40 -4.27 2.58 4.58
C PHE A 40 -5.29 1.50 4.27
N ILE A 41 -5.29 1.05 3.02
CA ILE A 41 -6.07 -0.12 2.60
C ILE A 41 -5.22 -1.35 2.82
N ARG A 42 -5.83 -2.40 3.36
CA ARG A 42 -5.19 -3.69 3.57
C ARG A 42 -6.21 -4.82 3.41
N PRO A 43 -5.76 -6.05 3.11
CA PRO A 43 -6.64 -7.21 3.13
C PRO A 43 -7.33 -7.35 4.48
N TRP A 44 -8.62 -7.70 4.45
CA TRP A 44 -9.38 -7.94 5.67
C TRP A 44 -8.84 -9.19 6.40
N ASN A 45 -8.74 -9.11 7.72
CA ASN A 45 -8.38 -10.25 8.56
C ASN A 45 -9.14 -10.17 9.90
N PRO A 46 -9.67 -11.26 10.46
CA PRO A 46 -10.45 -11.22 11.70
C PRO A 46 -9.67 -10.74 12.94
N ASN A 47 -8.33 -10.84 12.95
CA ASN A 47 -7.47 -10.35 14.04
C ASN A 47 -7.09 -8.86 13.90
N THR A 48 -7.58 -8.19 12.86
CA THR A 48 -7.19 -6.84 12.43
C THR A 48 -7.71 -5.74 13.36
N TYR A 49 -8.83 -6.00 14.04
CA TYR A 49 -9.54 -5.03 14.88
C TYR A 49 -8.70 -4.51 16.04
N ALA A 50 -7.76 -5.30 16.57
CA ALA A 50 -6.94 -4.91 17.72
C ALA A 50 -5.73 -4.01 17.36
N LYS A 51 -5.28 -4.00 16.09
CA LYS A 51 -3.98 -3.42 15.70
C LYS A 51 -3.99 -1.93 15.31
N ILE A 52 -5.15 -1.32 15.08
CA ILE A 52 -5.19 0.09 14.62
C ILE A 52 -4.76 1.07 15.73
N ASN A 53 -5.04 0.73 17.00
CA ASN A 53 -4.65 1.56 18.15
C ASN A 53 -3.15 1.48 18.49
N SER A 54 -2.36 0.67 17.77
CA SER A 54 -0.94 0.44 18.05
C SER A 54 -0.02 0.73 16.86
N ILE A 55 -0.46 1.52 15.87
CA ILE A 55 0.36 1.87 14.71
C ILE A 55 1.44 2.86 15.17
N SER A 56 2.69 2.39 15.26
CA SER A 56 3.85 3.21 15.64
C SER A 56 4.66 3.73 14.44
N SER A 57 4.49 3.09 13.28
CA SER A 57 5.14 3.48 12.03
C SER A 57 4.22 3.19 10.84
N VAL A 58 4.47 3.87 9.74
CA VAL A 58 3.63 3.85 8.55
C VAL A 58 4.53 3.65 7.33
N PRO A 59 4.26 2.66 6.46
CA PRO A 59 4.99 2.53 5.21
C PRO A 59 4.64 3.68 4.26
N ILE A 60 5.65 4.21 3.57
CA ILE A 60 5.49 5.23 2.54
C ILE A 60 5.96 4.67 1.20
N TRP A 61 5.23 5.01 0.12
CA TRP A 61 5.67 4.73 -1.23
C TRP A 61 6.59 5.86 -1.70
N VAL A 62 7.77 5.49 -2.17
CA VAL A 62 8.76 6.43 -2.69
C VAL A 62 8.92 6.18 -4.18
N LYS A 63 8.75 7.24 -4.97
CA LYS A 63 9.09 7.24 -6.39
C LYS A 63 10.43 7.94 -6.58
N PHE A 64 11.45 7.18 -7.01
CA PHE A 64 12.72 7.76 -7.41
C PHE A 64 12.60 8.39 -8.78
N MET A 65 12.91 9.68 -8.87
CA MET A 65 13.00 10.40 -10.15
C MET A 65 14.46 10.37 -10.60
N ASP A 66 14.68 10.15 -11.90
CA ASP A 66 16.00 10.18 -12.54
C ASP A 66 17.05 9.26 -11.88
N LEU A 67 16.62 8.09 -11.39
CA LEU A 67 17.52 7.09 -10.81
C LEU A 67 18.46 6.55 -11.90
N PRO A 68 19.80 6.65 -11.74
CA PRO A 68 20.73 6.14 -12.75
C PRO A 68 20.53 4.64 -13.01
N LEU A 69 20.68 4.23 -14.27
CA LEU A 69 20.40 2.85 -14.73
C LEU A 69 21.15 1.77 -13.92
N GLN A 70 22.35 2.09 -13.41
CA GLN A 70 23.14 1.18 -12.59
C GLN A 70 22.46 0.77 -11.27
N PHE A 71 21.48 1.53 -10.80
CA PHE A 71 20.70 1.23 -9.59
C PHE A 71 19.41 0.47 -9.89
N TRP A 72 19.07 0.20 -11.15
CA TRP A 72 17.90 -0.60 -11.55
C TRP A 72 18.16 -2.11 -11.39
N THR A 73 18.51 -2.50 -10.18
CA THR A 73 18.61 -3.89 -9.71
C THR A 73 18.00 -3.94 -8.31
N ASP A 74 17.60 -5.12 -7.85
CA ASP A 74 17.04 -5.30 -6.49
C ASP A 74 17.96 -4.71 -5.42
N GLU A 75 19.27 -4.91 -5.56
CA GLU A 75 20.30 -4.39 -4.67
C GLU A 75 20.46 -2.87 -4.79
N GLY A 76 20.44 -2.33 -6.02
CA GLY A 76 20.57 -0.90 -6.28
C GLY A 76 19.36 -0.10 -5.77
N LEU A 77 18.15 -0.60 -6.00
CA LEU A 77 16.91 -0.03 -5.50
C LEU A 77 16.85 -0.09 -3.97
N SER A 78 17.21 -1.23 -3.39
CA SER A 78 17.29 -1.37 -1.93
C SER A 78 18.31 -0.43 -1.32
N TYR A 79 19.47 -0.25 -1.96
CA TYR A 79 20.49 0.71 -1.55
C TYR A 79 19.97 2.15 -1.60
N ALA A 80 19.33 2.57 -2.70
CA ALA A 80 18.74 3.91 -2.82
C ALA A 80 17.64 4.16 -1.78
N ALA A 81 16.74 3.20 -1.58
CA ALA A 81 15.68 3.26 -0.57
C ALA A 81 16.21 3.29 0.87
N SER A 82 17.36 2.65 1.13
CA SER A 82 17.99 2.65 2.45
C SER A 82 18.36 4.04 2.97
N ALA A 83 18.57 5.01 2.06
CA ALA A 83 18.84 6.40 2.42
C ALA A 83 17.62 7.11 3.04
N ILE A 84 16.42 6.62 2.79
CA ILE A 84 15.15 7.18 3.29
C ILE A 84 14.66 6.41 4.52
N GLY A 85 14.83 5.10 4.53
CA GLY A 85 14.38 4.23 5.62
C GLY A 85 14.67 2.77 5.36
N VAL A 86 13.94 1.87 6.02
CA VAL A 86 14.07 0.43 5.76
C VAL A 86 13.21 0.07 4.54
N PRO A 87 13.80 -0.40 3.42
CA PRO A 87 13.04 -0.84 2.25
C PRO A 87 12.17 -2.04 2.63
N ILE A 88 10.90 -2.04 2.21
CA ILE A 88 9.93 -3.10 2.54
C ILE A 88 9.54 -3.89 1.30
N CYS A 89 9.20 -3.18 0.22
CA CYS A 89 8.78 -3.75 -1.05
C CYS A 89 9.02 -2.77 -2.20
N ALA A 90 9.01 -3.29 -3.42
CA ALA A 90 8.99 -2.51 -4.66
C ALA A 90 7.78 -2.96 -5.51
N ASP A 91 7.26 -2.06 -6.36
CA ASP A 91 6.18 -2.41 -7.27
C ASP A 91 6.61 -3.46 -8.27
N LYS A 92 5.70 -4.36 -8.65
CA LYS A 92 5.99 -5.41 -9.64
C LYS A 92 6.52 -4.83 -10.95
N ALA A 93 5.91 -3.75 -11.44
CA ALA A 93 6.35 -3.06 -12.65
C ALA A 93 7.74 -2.40 -12.54
N THR A 94 8.30 -2.25 -11.33
CA THR A 94 9.68 -1.79 -11.12
C THR A 94 10.69 -2.94 -11.18
N LEU A 95 10.23 -4.17 -10.95
CA LEU A 95 11.07 -5.38 -10.92
C LEU A 95 10.99 -6.21 -12.23
N GLU A 96 10.04 -5.90 -13.10
CA GLU A 96 9.91 -6.48 -14.47
C GLU A 96 10.86 -5.82 -15.47
#